data_AF-D3DZU4-F1
#
_entry.id   AF-D3DZU4-F1
#
_cell.length_a   1.000
_cell.length_b   1.000
_cell.length_c   1.000
_cell.angle_alpha   90.00
_cell.angle_beta   90.00
_cell.angle_gamma   90.00
#
_symmetry.space_group_name_H-M   'P 1'
#
loop_
_entity.id
_entity.type
_entity.pdbx_description
1 polymer ?
#
loop_
_entity_poly.entity_id
_entity_poly.type
_entity_poly.pdbx_seq_one_letter_code
_entity_poly.pdbx_strand_id
1 'polypeptide(L)' 'MIECIQEEGDFTDWEVPSSSSDIKYIVSVDDEGNLFCSCPDFYYRKSRMNPHISNPESYCKHIRQVLEEDNRLQML' A
#
# COMPACT_ATOMS: atom_id res chain seq x y z
N MET A 1 -11.81 3.55 7.00
CA MET A 1 -12.06 2.36 6.17
C MET A 1 -11.02 2.40 5.06
N ILE A 2 -10.41 1.27 4.72
CA ILE A 2 -9.51 1.19 3.56
C ILE A 2 -10.41 0.91 2.36
N GLU A 3 -10.21 1.64 1.27
CA GLU A 3 -11.06 1.52 0.08
C GLU A 3 -10.16 1.18 -1.12
N CYS A 4 -10.49 0.13 -1.86
CA CYS A 4 -9.90 -0.09 -3.17
C CYS A 4 -10.50 0.94 -4.13
N ILE A 5 -9.65 1.75 -4.76
CA ILE A 5 -10.10 2.87 -5.60
C ILE A 5 -9.82 2.65 -7.09
N GLN A 6 -8.94 1.71 -7.43
CA GLN A 6 -8.65 1.37 -8.82
C GLN A 6 -8.06 -0.05 -8.92
N GLU A 7 -8.60 -0.83 -9.87
CA GLU A 7 -8.09 -2.14 -10.31
C GLU A 7 -7.75 -2.12 -11.81
N GLU A 8 -7.47 -0.94 -12.38
CA GLU A 8 -7.15 -0.80 -13.81
C GLU A 8 -5.63 -0.77 -14.04
N GLY A 9 -5.12 -1.81 -14.72
CA GLY A 9 -3.74 -1.96 -15.16
C GLY A 9 -3.00 -3.08 -14.42
N ASP A 10 -1.66 -3.08 -14.51
CA ASP A 10 -0.77 -3.93 -13.70
C ASP A 10 -0.79 -3.56 -12.20
N PHE A 11 -1.65 -2.64 -11.74
CA PHE A 11 -1.64 -2.13 -10.35
C PHE A 11 -3.06 -2.03 -9.76
N THR A 12 -3.15 -2.41 -8.49
CA THR A 12 -4.31 -2.19 -7.62
C THR A 12 -3.99 -1.09 -6.61
N ASP A 13 -4.78 -0.02 -6.63
CA ASP A 13 -4.63 1.13 -5.73
C ASP A 13 -5.62 1.09 -4.56
N TRP A 14 -5.09 1.35 -3.38
CA TRP A 14 -5.79 1.36 -2.11
C TRP A 14 -5.64 2.71 -1.42
N GLU A 15 -6.76 3.25 -0.99
CA GLU A 15 -6.82 4.49 -0.22
C GLU A 15 -6.85 4.17 1.28
N VAL A 16 -5.78 4.57 1.98
CA VAL A 16 -5.59 4.32 3.40
C VAL A 16 -5.73 5.63 4.18
N PRO A 17 -6.80 5.82 4.98
CA PRO A 17 -6.99 7.03 5.76
C PRO A 17 -5.94 7.12 6.88
N SER A 18 -5.39 8.31 7.08
CA SER A 18 -4.52 8.56 8.23
C SER A 18 -5.33 8.56 9.52
N SER A 19 -4.81 7.90 10.56
CA SER A 19 -5.43 7.94 11.90
C SER A 19 -5.21 9.27 12.64
N SER A 20 -4.37 10.17 12.11
CA SER A 20 -3.89 11.37 12.82
C SER A 20 -4.16 12.67 12.05
N SER A 21 -4.76 12.60 10.87
CA SER A 21 -5.05 13.76 10.01
C SER A 21 -6.14 13.42 9.01
N ASP A 22 -6.80 14.43 8.43
CA ASP A 22 -7.72 14.28 7.29
C ASP A 22 -7.02 13.95 5.96
N ILE A 23 -5.77 13.47 6.02
CA ILE A 23 -4.99 13.07 4.87
C ILE A 23 -5.25 11.59 4.61
N LYS A 24 -5.35 11.24 3.33
CA LYS A 24 -5.40 9.86 2.87
C LYS A 24 -4.13 9.53 2.09
N TYR A 25 -3.64 8.31 2.26
CA TYR A 25 -2.47 7.79 1.56
C TYR A 25 -2.92 6.80 0.50
N ILE A 26 -2.16 6.72 -0.58
CA ILE A 26 -2.36 5.73 -1.63
C ILE A 26 -1.31 4.65 -1.45
N VAL A 27 -1.74 3.40 -1.52
CA VAL A 27 -0.87 2.22 -1.60
C VAL A 27 -1.20 1.50 -2.91
N SER A 28 -0.20 1.32 -3.76
CA SER A 28 -0.34 0.60 -5.03
C SER A 28 0.36 -0.74 -4.92
N VAL A 29 -0.29 -1.81 -5.38
CA VAL A 29 0.25 -3.17 -5.41
C VAL A 29 0.16 -3.67 -6.85
N ASP A 30 1.24 -4.17 -7.44
CA ASP A 30 1.15 -4.87 -8.74
C ASP A 30 1.04 -6.39 -8.62
N ASP A 31 0.71 -7.02 -9.75
CA ASP A 31 0.61 -8.47 -9.90
C ASP A 31 1.93 -9.23 -9.63
N GLU A 32 3.08 -8.57 -9.74
CA GLU A 32 4.39 -9.13 -9.37
C GLU A 32 4.72 -8.93 -7.87
N GLY A 33 3.82 -8.28 -7.13
CA GLY A 33 3.92 -8.01 -5.70
C GLY A 33 4.81 -6.81 -5.37
N ASN A 34 5.10 -5.92 -6.33
CA ASN A 34 5.77 -4.69 -5.98
C ASN A 34 4.79 -3.66 -5.38
N LEU A 35 5.33 -2.83 -4.49
CA LEU A 35 4.53 -2.01 -3.58
C LEU A 35 5.00 -0.55 -3.59
N PHE A 36 4.04 0.35 -3.73
CA PHE A 36 4.25 1.80 -3.65
C PHE A 36 3.35 2.40 -2.58
N CYS A 37 3.81 3.44 -1.88
CA CYS A 37 3.01 4.15 -0.91
C CYS A 37 3.30 5.65 -0.93
N SER A 38 2.27 6.48 -1.01
CA SER A 38 2.39 7.95 -0.99
C SER A 38 2.68 8.52 0.41
N CYS A 39 2.73 7.67 1.44
CA CYS A 39 3.06 8.09 2.79
C CYS A 39 4.49 8.66 2.85
N PRO A 40 4.71 9.83 3.47
CA PRO A 40 6.03 10.43 3.56
C PRO A 40 7.04 9.52 4.29
N ASP A 41 6.61 8.75 5.31
CA ASP A 41 7.50 7.78 6.00
C ASP A 41 8.07 6.72 5.03
N PHE A 42 7.27 6.34 4.03
CA PHE A 42 7.69 5.45 2.96
C PHE A 42 8.58 6.17 1.93
N TYR A 43 8.17 7.35 1.46
CA TYR A 43 8.92 8.15 0.49
C TYR A 43 10.33 8.51 0.96
N TYR A 44 10.47 8.93 2.23
CA TYR A 44 11.77 9.26 2.84
C TYR A 44 12.70 8.04 2.98
N ARG A 45 12.15 6.84 3.12
CA ARG A 45 12.94 5.60 3.23
C ARG A 45 13.30 4.99 1.88
N LYS A 46 12.60 5.33 0.78
CA LYS A 46 12.62 4.54 -0.45
C LYS A 46 12.62 5.30 -1.78
N SER A 47 12.83 6.63 -1.81
CA SER A 47 12.97 7.42 -3.07
C SER A 47 14.02 6.88 -4.09
N ARG A 48 14.80 5.84 -3.76
CA ARG A 48 15.81 5.21 -4.64
C ARG A 48 15.91 3.67 -4.61
N MET A 49 14.95 2.90 -4.10
CA MET A 49 15.11 1.44 -3.98
C MET A 49 13.97 0.61 -4.59
N ASN A 50 14.40 -0.57 -5.08
CA ASN A 50 13.65 -1.68 -5.65
C ASN A 50 12.24 -1.84 -5.03
N PRO A 51 11.17 -1.85 -5.85
CA PRO A 51 9.78 -1.90 -5.39
C PRO A 51 9.40 -3.30 -4.88
N HIS A 52 10.26 -4.31 -5.11
CA HIS A 52 10.11 -5.66 -4.58
C HIS A 52 10.50 -5.70 -3.10
N ILE A 53 9.50 -5.56 -2.21
CA ILE A 53 9.71 -5.52 -0.77
C ILE A 53 9.53 -6.91 -0.18
N SER A 54 10.61 -7.54 0.27
CA SER A 54 10.56 -8.89 0.86
C SER A 54 9.88 -8.97 2.23
N ASN A 55 9.71 -7.84 2.94
CA ASN A 55 9.04 -7.81 4.25
C ASN A 55 8.17 -6.56 4.45
N PRO A 56 7.10 -6.39 3.66
CA PRO A 56 6.37 -5.13 3.49
C PRO A 56 5.78 -4.57 4.79
N GLU A 57 5.48 -5.45 5.75
CA GLU A 57 5.01 -5.13 7.09
C GLU A 57 5.97 -4.24 7.91
N SER A 58 7.27 -4.31 7.60
CA SER A 58 8.32 -3.54 8.31
C SER A 58 8.55 -2.13 7.76
N TYR A 59 7.95 -1.79 6.61
CA TYR A 59 8.29 -0.57 5.89
C TYR A 59 7.31 0.57 6.12
N CYS A 60 6.00 0.28 6.14
CA CYS A 60 4.98 1.26 6.43
C CYS A 60 3.72 0.58 6.97
N LYS A 61 3.16 1.13 8.05
CA LYS A 61 1.90 0.63 8.62
C LYS A 61 0.75 0.60 7.60
N HIS A 62 0.73 1.54 6.65
CA HIS A 62 -0.33 1.63 5.64
C HIS A 62 -0.24 0.47 4.62
N ILE A 63 0.97 0.06 4.24
CA ILE A 63 1.17 -1.11 3.36
C ILE A 63 0.73 -2.38 4.08
N ARG A 64 1.11 -2.55 5.34
CA ARG A 64 0.66 -3.69 6.15
C ARG A 64 -0.87 -3.78 6.19
N GLN A 65 -1.53 -2.66 6.47
CA GLN A 65 -2.98 -2.58 6.53
C GLN A 65 -3.64 -2.98 5.20
N VAL A 66 -3.06 -2.61 4.07
CA VAL A 66 -3.56 -2.97 2.74
C VAL A 66 -3.35 -4.44 2.45
N LEU A 67 -2.19 -5.01 2.77
CA LEU A 67 -1.95 -6.44 2.58
C LEU A 67 -2.84 -7.31 3.48
N GLU A 68 -3.12 -6.87 4.71
CA GLU A 68 -4.07 -7.55 5.60
C GLU A 68 -5.50 -7.52 5.04
N GLU A 69 -5.90 -6.42 4.39
CA GLU A 69 -7.21 -6.25 3.77
C GLU A 69 -7.34 -7.03 2.45
N ASP A 70 -6.32 -6.98 1.59
CA ASP A 70 -6.25 -7.70 0.31
C ASP A 70 -6.28 -9.22 0.52
N ASN A 71 -5.47 -9.75 1.44
CA ASN A 71 -5.52 -11.17 1.81
C ASN A 71 -6.89 -11.59 2.33
N ARG A 72 -7.57 -10.72 3.09
CA ARG A 72 -8.92 -10.99 3.59
C ARG A 72 -9.94 -11.08 2.46
N LEU A 73 -9.79 -10.26 1.42
CA LEU A 73 -10.68 -10.25 0.26
C LEU A 73 -10.44 -11.44 -0.67
N GLN A 74 -9.21 -11.94 -0.79
CA GLN A 74 -8.90 -13.15 -1.58
C GLN A 74 -9.35 -14.47 -0.92
N MET A 75 -9.67 -14.46 0.38
CA MET A 75 -10.18 -15.64 1.12
C MET A 75 -11.71 -15.72 1.16
N LEU A 76 -12.41 -14.78 0.54
CA LEU A 76 -13.88 -14.72 0.43
C LEU A 76 -14.34 -15.15 -0.97
#